data_AF-A0A212LPD6-F1
#
_entry.id   AF-A0A212LPD6-F1
#
_cell.length_a   1.000
_cell.length_b   1.000
_cell.length_c   1.000
_cell.angle_alpha   90.00
_cell.angle_beta   90.00
_cell.angle_gamma   90.00
#
_symmetry.space_group_name_H-M   'P 1'
#
loop_
_entity.id
_entity.type
_entity.pdbx_description
1 polymer ?
#
loop_
_entity_poly.entity_id
_entity_poly.type
_entity_poly.pdbx_seq_one_letter_code
_entity_poly.pdbx_strand_id
1 'polypeptide(L)' 'MNSKQILADSLEKLLMKKNLDNIQVSEIVAGTSLSRKTFYRHFKDKYDLANWYFAQFYEVTFGCITEGLT' A
#
# COMPACT_ATOMS: atom_id res chain seq x y z
N MET A 1 2.83 14.75 1.16
CA MET A 1 2.54 13.35 0.76
C MET A 1 3.58 12.45 1.40
N ASN A 2 3.17 11.48 2.22
CA ASN A 2 4.09 10.62 2.97
C ASN A 2 4.67 9.52 2.05
N SER A 3 5.93 9.10 2.24
CA SER A 3 6.53 8.00 1.48
C SER A 3 5.70 6.72 1.48
N LYS A 4 4.98 6.41 2.58
CA LYS A 4 4.08 5.26 2.64
C LYS A 4 2.89 5.38 1.66
N GLN A 5 2.29 6.57 1.57
CA GLN A 5 1.18 6.84 0.65
C GLN A 5 1.63 6.76 -0.81
N ILE A 6 2.79 7.35 -1.14
CA ILE A 6 3.35 7.28 -2.50
C ILE A 6 3.54 5.82 -2.96
N LEU A 7 4.03 4.96 -2.06
CA LEU A 7 4.19 3.53 -2.34
C LEU A 7 2.84 2.82 -2.49
N ALA A 8 1.85 3.15 -1.65
CA ALA A 8 0.52 2.58 -1.72
C ALA A 8 -0.22 2.96 -3.03
N ASP A 9 -0.16 4.22 -3.45
CA ASP A 9 -0.76 4.67 -4.71
C ASP A 9 -0.14 3.95 -5.92
N SER A 10 1.17 3.68 -5.87
CA SER A 10 1.85 2.90 -6.92
C SER A 10 1.42 1.43 -6.89
N LEU A 11 1.26 0.84 -5.70
CA LEU A 11 0.74 -0.52 -5.55
C LEU A 11 -0.69 -0.64 -6.08
N GLU A 12 -1.58 0.30 -5.75
CA GLU A 12 -2.97 0.33 -6.23
C GLU A 12 -3.03 0.32 -7.76
N LYS A 13 -2.23 1.16 -8.43
CA LYS A 13 -2.14 1.19 -9.90
C LYS A 13 -1.66 -0.13 -10.51
N LEU A 14 -0.83 -0.89 -9.80
CA LEU A 14 -0.37 -2.22 -10.24
C LEU A 14 -1.43 -3.29 -9.99
N LEU A 15 -2.15 -3.22 -8.87
CA LEU A 15 -3.25 -4.11 -8.53
C LEU A 15 -4.42 -4.00 -9.52
N MET A 16 -4.64 -2.84 -10.12
CA MET A 16 -5.59 -2.66 -11.23
C MET A 16 -5.22 -3.45 -12.50
N LYS A 17 -3.99 -3.96 -12.60
CA LYS A 17 -3.47 -4.61 -13.81
C LYS A 17 -3.12 -6.08 -13.60
N LYS A 18 -2.77 -6.49 -12.38
CA LYS A 18 -2.36 -7.86 -12.06
C LYS A 18 -2.48 -8.18 -10.58
N ASN A 19 -2.59 -9.48 -10.29
CA ASN A 19 -2.66 -10.00 -8.92
C ASN A 19 -1.40 -9.65 -8.10
N LEU A 20 -1.59 -9.47 -6.79
CA LEU A 20 -0.53 -9.09 -5.84
C LEU A 20 0.67 -10.05 -5.90
N ASP A 21 0.43 -11.35 -6.00
CA ASP A 21 1.46 -12.39 -6.08
C ASP A 21 2.42 -12.18 -7.26
N ASN A 22 1.95 -11.54 -8.34
CA ASN A 22 2.72 -11.25 -9.55
C ASN A 22 3.34 -9.85 -9.58
N ILE A 23 3.14 -9.04 -8.53
CA ILE A 23 3.77 -7.73 -8.38
C ILE A 23 5.12 -7.89 -7.68
N GLN A 24 6.16 -7.26 -8.20
CA GLN A 24 7.46 -7.17 -7.54
C GLN A 24 7.67 -5.82 -6.85
N VAL A 25 8.44 -5.79 -5.76
CA VAL A 25 8.80 -4.54 -5.06
C VAL A 25 9.52 -3.56 -6.01
N SER A 26 10.31 -4.06 -6.95
CA SER A 26 10.97 -3.28 -8.00
C SER A 26 9.97 -2.50 -8.86
N GLU A 27 8.84 -3.10 -9.21
CA GLU A 27 7.80 -2.47 -10.02
C GLU A 27 7.04 -1.40 -9.23
N ILE A 28 6.78 -1.67 -7.94
CA ILE A 28 6.13 -0.69 -7.05
C ILE A 28 6.99 0.57 -6.98
N VAL A 29 8.30 0.44 -6.72
CA VAL A 29 9.17 1.61 -6.62
C VAL A 29 9.41 2.29 -7.97
N ALA A 30 9.40 1.55 -9.09
CA ALA A 30 9.56 2.11 -10.42
C ALA A 30 8.45 3.09 -10.82
N GLY A 31 7.26 2.95 -10.23
CA GLY A 31 6.16 3.91 -10.39
C GLY A 31 6.28 5.17 -9.53
N THR A 32 7.40 5.36 -8.81
CA THR A 32 7.58 6.43 -7.81
C THR A 32 8.94 7.11 -7.95
N SER A 33 9.13 8.21 -7.21
CA SER A 33 10.44 8.86 -7.03
C SER A 33 11.31 8.22 -5.93
N LEU A 34 10.88 7.09 -5.35
CA LEU A 34 11.52 6.47 -4.18
C LEU A 34 12.41 5.29 -4.56
N SER A 35 13.40 5.02 -3.69
CA SER A 35 14.29 3.87 -3.85
C SER A 35 13.74 2.60 -3.17
N ARG A 36 14.25 1.42 -3.57
CA ARG A 36 13.98 0.16 -2.84
C ARG A 36 14.41 0.24 -1.37
N LYS A 37 15.50 0.93 -1.06
CA LYS A 37 15.93 1.15 0.33
C LYS A 37 14.87 1.92 1.12
N THR A 38 14.23 2.91 0.50
CA THR A 38 13.12 3.66 1.11
C THR A 38 11.90 2.77 1.31
N PHE A 39 11.58 1.88 0.36
CA PHE A 39 10.52 0.89 0.53
C PHE A 39 10.78 0.03 1.77
N TYR A 40 11.97 -0.59 1.85
CA TYR A 40 12.32 -1.50 2.94
C TYR A 40 12.50 -0.83 4.31
N ARG A 41 12.60 0.51 4.35
CA ARG A 41 12.51 1.27 5.60
C ARG A 41 11.10 1.27 6.18
N HIS A 42 10.08 1.09 5.35
CA HIS A 42 8.69 1.19 5.74
C HIS A 42 7.96 -0.15 5.76
N PHE A 43 8.30 -1.05 4.84
CA PHE A 43 7.60 -2.31 4.64
C PHE A 43 8.58 -3.45 4.42
N LYS A 44 8.29 -4.62 4.98
CA LYS A 44 9.12 -5.82 4.81
C LYS A 44 9.02 -6.39 3.39
N ASP A 45 7.81 -6.38 2.84
CA ASP A 45 7.49 -6.86 1.50
C ASP A 45 6.20 -6.20 0.96
N LYS A 46 5.73 -6.67 -0.20
CA LYS A 46 4.51 -6.17 -0.85
C LYS A 46 3.22 -6.49 -0.09
N TYR A 47 3.20 -7.57 0.69
CA TYR A 47 2.03 -7.96 1.47
C TYR A 47 1.90 -7.07 2.71
N ASP A 48 3.02 -6.73 3.35
CA ASP A 48 3.06 -5.76 4.44
C ASP A 48 2.54 -4.38 4.00
N LEU A 49 2.95 -3.91 2.81
CA LEU A 49 2.40 -2.70 2.20
C LEU A 49 0.90 -2.84 1.91
N ALA A 50 0.47 -3.94 1.30
CA ALA A 50 -0.95 -4.17 0.98
C ALA A 50 -1.82 -4.18 2.24
N ASN A 51 -1.40 -4.89 3.29
CA ASN A 51 -2.10 -4.95 4.57
C ASN A 51 -2.22 -3.55 5.19
N TRP A 52 -1.13 -2.79 5.19
CA TRP A 52 -1.17 -1.40 5.66
C TRP A 52 -2.15 -0.55 4.85
N TYR A 53 -2.10 -0.65 3.52
CA TYR A 53 -3.00 0.09 2.64
C TYR A 53 -4.47 -0.26 2.89
N PHE A 54 -4.82 -1.54 2.98
CA PHE A 54 -6.19 -1.97 3.25
C PHE A 54 -6.69 -1.55 4.63
N ALA A 55 -5.84 -1.60 5.66
CA ALA A 55 -6.19 -1.09 6.97
C ALA A 55 -6.49 0.42 6.92
N GLN A 56 -5.64 1.21 6.26
CA GLN A 56 -5.88 2.66 6.10
C GLN A 56 -7.16 2.95 5.29
N PHE A 57 -7.38 2.21 4.20
CA PHE A 57 -8.58 2.34 3.38
C PHE A 57 -9.84 2.03 4.20
N TYR A 58 -9.80 0.97 5.02
CA TYR A 58 -10.91 0.57 5.88
C TYR A 58 -11.25 1.67 6.89
N GLU A 59 -10.26 2.18 7.62
CA GLU A 59 -10.46 3.26 8.59
C GLU A 59 -11.09 4.51 7.95
N VAL A 60 -10.58 4.92 6.79
CA VAL A 60 -11.10 6.10 6.07
C VAL A 60 -12.52 5.88 5.56
N THR A 61 -12.84 4.68 5.08
CA THR A 61 -14.12 4.41 4.41
C THR A 61 -15.23 4.00 5.38
N PHE A 62 -14.89 3.22 6.40
CA PHE A 62 -15.85 2.52 7.27
C PHE A 62 -15.67 2.84 8.76
N GLY A 63 -14.63 3.55 9.18
CA GLY A 63 -14.34 3.79 10.60
C GLY A 63 -15.50 4.43 11.37
N CYS A 64 -16.23 5.37 10.76
CA CYS A 64 -17.37 6.00 11.40
C CYS A 64 -18.60 5.08 11.57
N ILE A 65 -18.67 3.97 10.82
CA ILE A 65 -19.82 3.04 10.85
C ILE A 65 -19.62 1.98 11.95
N THR A 66 -18.37 1.67 12.31
CA THR A 66 -18.05 0.60 13.26
C THR A 66 -18.06 1.03 14.72
N GLU A 67 -17.96 2.33 15.02
CA GLU A 67 -17.97 2.87 16.40
C GLU A 67 -19.27 2.62 17.16
N GLY A 68 -20.35 2.16 16.49
CA GLY A 68 -21.63 1.81 17.13
C GLY A 68 -21.93 0.31 17.26
N LEU A 69 -20.98 -0.58 16.94
CA LEU A 69 -21.19 -2.04 16.84
C LEU A 69 -20.45 -2.87 17.91
N THR A 70 -19.83 -2.23 18.90
CA THR A 70 -19.25 -2.85 20.11
C THR A 70 -19.95 -2.36 21.36
#